data_AF-A0A841Q2N4-F1
#
_entry.id   AF-A0A841Q2N4-F1
#
_cell.length_a   1.000
_cell.length_b   1.000
_cell.length_c   1.000
_cell.angle_alpha   90.00
_cell.angle_beta   90.00
_cell.angle_gamma   90.00
#
_symmetry.space_group_name_H-M   'P 1'
#
loop_
_entity.id
_entity.type
_entity.pdbx_description
1 polymer ?
#
loop_
_entity_poly.entity_id
_entity_poly.type
_entity_poly.pdbx_seq_one_letter_code
_entity_poly.pdbx_strand_id
1 'polypeptide(L)'
;MSYSLQSRNAVAQMIGNQLEAHNYHGAFVIQGCDKQPLGVVSGLAQLDRLRQERGEAPFIIATFPPAHVLQGGTILDPLWNELEEIAERAKGLGLPDIADDLHDAMSYILQCSSNTSHSRVFLKEQWHIR
;
A
#
# COMPACT_ATOMS: atom_id res chain seq x y z
N MET A 1 -11.05 -4.79 -5.86
CA MET A 1 -9.96 -4.24 -6.69
C MET A 1 -8.99 -5.36 -7.06
N SER A 2 -9.04 -5.89 -8.28
CA SER A 2 -8.26 -7.09 -8.67
C SER A 2 -6.77 -6.82 -8.98
N TYR A 3 -6.40 -5.56 -9.23
CA TYR A 3 -5.06 -5.19 -9.71
C TYR A 3 -4.12 -4.63 -8.64
N SER A 4 -4.59 -4.42 -7.41
CA SER A 4 -3.75 -3.78 -6.38
C SER A 4 -2.58 -4.67 -5.92
N LEU A 5 -2.75 -5.99 -5.83
CA LEU A 5 -1.61 -6.90 -5.58
C LEU A 5 -0.73 -7.08 -6.83
N GLN A 6 -1.34 -7.08 -8.01
CA GLN A 6 -0.61 -7.24 -9.26
C GLN A 6 0.27 -6.02 -9.57
N SER A 7 -0.17 -4.81 -9.23
CA SER A 7 0.58 -3.57 -9.47
C SER A 7 1.92 -3.57 -8.75
N ARG A 8 2.00 -4.18 -7.55
CA ARG A 8 3.27 -4.41 -6.84
C ARG A 8 4.28 -5.14 -7.70
N ASN A 9 3.87 -6.25 -8.32
CA ASN A 9 4.74 -7.08 -9.14
C ASN A 9 5.09 -6.37 -10.46
N ALA A 10 4.16 -5.60 -11.03
CA ALA A 10 4.41 -4.79 -12.22
C ALA A 10 5.49 -3.72 -11.97
N VAL A 11 5.43 -3.03 -10.83
CA VAL A 11 6.44 -2.04 -10.43
C VAL A 11 7.82 -2.68 -10.28
N ALA A 12 7.91 -3.85 -9.64
CA ALA A 12 9.17 -4.58 -9.49
C ALA A 12 9.80 -4.92 -10.86
N GLN A 13 8.99 -5.38 -11.82
CA GLN A 13 9.43 -5.68 -13.18
C GLN A 13 9.90 -4.43 -13.94
N MET A 14 9.19 -3.30 -13.80
CA MET A 14 9.60 -2.03 -14.42
C MET A 14 10.97 -1.57 -13.93
N ILE A 15 11.26 -1.74 -12.64
CA ILE A 15 12.55 -1.38 -12.05
C ILE A 15 13.68 -2.23 -12.61
N GLY A 16 13.49 -3.55 -12.65
CA GLY A 16 14.48 -4.46 -13.25
C GLY A 16 14.79 -4.07 -14.68
N ASN A 17 13.76 -3.84 -15.50
CA ASN A 17 13.92 -3.42 -16.89
C ASN A 17 14.71 -2.11 -17.02
N GLN A 18 14.37 -1.09 -16.24
CA GLN A 18 15.00 0.22 -16.36
C GLN A 18 16.45 0.23 -15.85
N LEU A 19 16.72 -0.46 -14.74
CA LEU A 19 18.05 -0.48 -14.14
C LEU A 19 19.04 -1.36 -14.91
N GLU A 20 18.59 -2.48 -15.48
CA GLU A 20 19.41 -3.33 -16.34
C GLU A 20 19.62 -2.71 -17.72
N ALA A 21 18.57 -2.20 -18.37
CA ALA A 21 18.69 -1.66 -19.73
C ALA A 21 19.67 -0.48 -19.82
N HIS A 22 19.81 0.29 -18.75
CA HIS A 22 20.67 1.47 -18.69
C HIS A 22 21.93 1.28 -17.86
N ASN A 23 22.19 0.08 -17.33
CA ASN A 23 23.34 -0.21 -16.46
C ASN A 23 23.48 0.81 -15.30
N TYR A 24 22.37 1.17 -14.66
CA TYR A 24 22.40 2.11 -13.55
C TYR A 24 23.07 1.46 -12.33
N HIS A 25 23.97 2.20 -11.68
CA HIS A 25 24.70 1.77 -10.49
C HIS A 25 24.02 2.17 -9.17
N GLY A 26 22.97 2.99 -9.25
CA GLY A 26 22.22 3.46 -8.09
C GLY A 26 20.85 4.02 -8.48
N ALA A 27 20.00 4.22 -7.47
CA ALA A 27 18.67 4.78 -7.64
C ALA A 27 18.32 5.75 -6.50
N PHE A 28 17.70 6.87 -6.86
CA PHE A 28 17.02 7.74 -5.93
C PHE A 28 15.51 7.48 -6.02
N VAL A 29 14.93 7.02 -4.92
CA VAL A 29 13.71 6.23 -4.96
C VAL A 29 12.56 6.99 -4.31
N ILE A 30 11.82 7.77 -5.11
CA ILE A 30 10.64 8.50 -4.63
C ILE A 30 9.46 7.52 -4.61
N GLN A 31 8.97 7.19 -3.42
CA GLN A 31 7.92 6.19 -3.23
C GLN A 31 6.57 6.82 -2.91
N GLY A 32 5.52 6.24 -3.49
CA GLY A 32 4.14 6.47 -3.08
C GLY A 32 3.72 5.56 -1.92
N CYS A 33 2.41 5.50 -1.69
CA CYS A 33 1.77 4.71 -0.64
C CYS A 33 1.26 3.34 -1.18
N ASP A 34 0.53 2.60 -0.34
CA ASP A 34 0.02 1.24 -0.61
C ASP A 34 1.15 0.23 -0.85
N LYS A 35 1.25 -0.34 -2.04
CA LYS A 35 2.12 -1.49 -2.32
C LYS A 35 3.37 -1.12 -3.11
N GLN A 36 3.49 0.14 -3.53
CA GLN A 36 4.64 0.60 -4.30
C GLN A 36 5.96 0.41 -3.53
N PRO A 37 6.10 0.77 -2.24
CA PRO A 37 7.36 0.61 -1.51
C PRO A 37 7.86 -0.84 -1.52
N LEU A 38 6.95 -1.79 -1.30
CA LEU A 38 7.30 -3.21 -1.29
C LEU A 38 7.69 -3.71 -2.70
N GLY A 39 7.00 -3.25 -3.74
CA GLY A 39 7.35 -3.56 -5.13
C GLY A 39 8.74 -3.04 -5.50
N VAL A 40 9.10 -1.84 -5.03
CA VAL A 40 10.39 -1.24 -5.31
C VAL A 40 11.54 -1.93 -4.58
N VAL A 41 11.38 -2.19 -3.28
CA VAL A 41 12.39 -2.96 -2.52
C VAL A 41 12.56 -4.35 -3.13
N SER A 42 11.46 -5.02 -3.50
CA SER A 42 11.52 -6.34 -4.15
C SER A 42 12.28 -6.30 -5.48
N GLY A 43 12.04 -5.29 -6.33
CA GLY A 43 12.74 -5.15 -7.61
C GLY A 43 14.23 -4.86 -7.44
N LEU A 44 14.59 -3.96 -6.52
CA LEU A 44 15.99 -3.64 -6.22
C LEU A 44 16.74 -4.83 -5.63
N ALA A 45 16.13 -5.57 -4.70
CA ALA A 45 16.72 -6.76 -4.11
C ALA A 45 16.91 -7.89 -5.14
N GLN A 46 15.93 -8.09 -6.02
CA GLN A 46 16.03 -9.08 -7.11
C GLN A 46 17.17 -8.73 -8.07
N LEU A 47 17.30 -7.45 -8.43
CA LEU A 47 18.35 -6.96 -9.30
C LEU A 47 19.74 -7.17 -8.70
N ASP A 48 19.91 -6.78 -7.43
CA ASP A 48 21.19 -6.93 -6.74
C ASP A 48 21.62 -8.40 -6.68
N ARG A 49 20.67 -9.30 -6.38
CA ARG A 49 20.92 -10.74 -6.40
C ARG A 49 21.36 -11.25 -7.77
N LEU A 50 20.69 -10.80 -8.83
CA LEU A 50 21.01 -11.19 -10.21
C LEU A 50 22.43 -10.74 -10.60
N ARG A 51 22.82 -9.52 -10.23
CA ARG A 51 24.17 -8.99 -10.52
C ARG A 51 25.26 -9.73 -9.76
N GLN A 52 25.01 -10.05 -8.49
CA GLN A 52 25.91 -10.89 -7.70
C GLN A 52 26.10 -12.27 -8.33
N GLU A 53 25.02 -12.90 -8.82
CA GLU A 53 25.09 -14.21 -9.49
C GLU A 53 25.87 -14.17 -10.82
N ARG A 54 25.89 -13.03 -11.52
CA ARG A 54 26.68 -12.82 -12.75
C ARG A 54 28.14 -12.41 -12.48
N GLY A 55 28.50 -12.11 -11.24
CA GLY A 55 29.80 -11.53 -10.91
C GLY A 55 29.96 -10.07 -11.37
N GLU A 56 28.85 -9.37 -11.59
CA GLU A 56 28.82 -7.95 -11.91
C GLU A 56 28.96 -7.10 -10.64
N ALA A 57 29.25 -5.80 -10.80
CA ALA A 57 29.29 -4.90 -9.66
C ALA A 57 27.92 -4.87 -8.96
N PRO A 58 27.88 -5.03 -7.61
CA PRO A 58 26.62 -4.99 -6.87
C PRO A 58 25.93 -3.63 -7.05
N PHE A 59 24.62 -3.60 -6.89
CA PHE A 59 23.87 -2.36 -6.96
C PHE A 59 24.27 -1.47 -5.78
N ILE A 60 24.95 -0.35 -6.04
CA ILE A 60 25.81 0.29 -5.04
C ILE A 60 24.99 1.12 -4.04
N ILE A 61 23.93 1.83 -4.47
CA ILE A 61 23.18 2.75 -3.60
C ILE A 61 21.71 2.86 -4.01
N ALA A 62 20.78 2.56 -3.09
CA ALA A 62 19.39 2.97 -3.16
C ALA A 62 19.09 3.96 -2.02
N THR A 63 18.71 5.20 -2.35
CA THR A 63 18.34 6.21 -1.36
C THR A 63 16.82 6.39 -1.32
N PHE A 64 16.24 6.20 -0.13
CA PHE A 64 14.82 6.37 0.13
C PHE A 64 14.60 7.67 0.92
N PRO A 65 14.19 8.77 0.27
CA PRO A 65 13.77 9.97 0.99
C PRO A 65 12.51 9.69 1.81
N PRO A 66 12.32 10.38 2.96
CA PRO A 66 11.08 10.33 3.70
C PRO A 66 9.95 10.85 2.81
N ALA A 67 8.98 9.99 2.49
CA ALA A 67 7.77 10.36 1.79
C ALA A 67 6.67 10.68 2.81
N HIS A 68 6.04 11.84 2.69
CA HIS A 68 4.89 12.19 3.50
C HIS A 68 3.64 11.53 2.92
N VAL A 69 2.91 10.77 3.74
CA VAL A 69 1.61 10.21 3.35
C VAL A 69 0.53 11.21 3.74
N LEU A 70 -0.27 11.64 2.76
CA LEU A 70 -1.39 12.53 3.03
C LEU A 70 -2.45 11.80 3.84
N GLN A 71 -2.93 12.46 4.89
CA GLN A 71 -4.10 12.00 5.66
C GLN A 71 -5.27 11.83 4.70
N GLY A 72 -5.84 10.60 4.66
CA GLY A 72 -7.15 10.39 4.04
C GLY A 72 -8.17 11.14 4.88
N GLY A 73 -9.11 11.86 4.26
CA GLY A 73 -9.95 12.90 4.88
C GLY A 73 -10.46 12.63 6.31
N THR A 74 -11.76 12.52 6.50
CA THR A 74 -12.34 12.26 7.83
C THR A 74 -13.55 11.37 7.64
N ILE A 75 -13.68 10.33 8.49
CA ILE A 75 -14.87 9.50 8.54
C ILE A 75 -15.95 10.31 9.24
N LEU A 76 -17.14 10.42 8.65
CA LEU A 76 -18.25 11.15 9.27
C LEU A 76 -18.80 10.36 10.46
N ASP A 77 -19.22 11.06 11.52
CA ASP A 77 -19.78 10.45 12.74
C ASP A 77 -20.90 9.42 12.49
N PRO A 78 -21.84 9.62 11.52
CA PRO A 78 -22.86 8.61 11.23
C PRO A 78 -22.28 7.29 10.73
N LEU A 79 -21.27 7.36 9.85
CA LEU A 79 -20.60 6.19 9.29
C LEU A 79 -19.76 5.48 10.36
N TRP A 80 -19.13 6.23 11.27
CA TRP A 80 -18.40 5.66 12.39
C TRP A 80 -19.32 4.83 13.30
N ASN A 81 -20.48 5.38 13.64
CA ASN A 81 -21.44 4.68 14.49
C ASN A 81 -22.02 3.41 13.83
N GLU A 82 -22.25 3.44 12.52
CA GLU A 82 -22.71 2.27 11.77
C GLU A 82 -21.65 1.15 11.77
N LEU A 83 -20.37 1.50 11.58
CA LEU A 83 -19.27 0.54 11.61
C LEU A 83 -19.07 -0.07 13.01
N GLU A 84 -19.22 0.74 14.06
CA GLU A 84 -19.16 0.29 15.45
C GLU A 84 -20.30 -0.71 15.76
N GLU A 85 -21.53 -0.43 15.30
CA GLU A 85 -22.67 -1.35 15.46
C GLU A 85 -22.42 -2.70 14.76
N ILE A 86 -21.82 -2.67 13.57
CA ILE A 86 -21.43 -3.88 12.83
C ILE A 86 -20.33 -4.65 13.57
N ALA A 87 -19.34 -3.96 14.13
CA ALA A 87 -18.26 -4.58 14.90
C ALA A 87 -18.80 -5.28 16.17
N GLU A 88 -19.69 -4.62 16.92
CA GLU A 88 -20.33 -5.21 18.10
C GLU A 88 -21.24 -6.40 17.74
N ARG A 89 -21.94 -6.32 16.61
CA ARG A 89 -22.72 -7.46 16.09
C ARG A 89 -21.82 -8.64 15.72
N ALA A 90 -20.65 -8.39 15.13
CA ALA A 90 -19.68 -9.44 14.81
C ALA A 90 -19.14 -10.13 16.08
N LYS A 91 -18.83 -9.36 17.13
CA LYS A 91 -18.48 -9.90 18.46
C LYS A 91 -19.61 -10.75 19.03
N GLY A 92 -20.86 -10.28 18.95
CA GLY A 92 -22.04 -11.02 19.40
C GLY A 92 -22.30 -12.33 18.65
N LEU A 93 -21.81 -12.45 17.40
CA LEU A 93 -21.87 -13.66 16.59
C LEU A 93 -20.67 -14.59 16.77
N GLY A 94 -19.73 -14.25 17.66
CA GLY A 94 -18.51 -15.04 17.91
C GLY A 94 -17.46 -14.91 16.80
N LEU A 95 -17.47 -13.80 16.05
CA LEU A 95 -16.51 -13.48 14.98
C LEU A 95 -15.64 -12.26 15.39
N PRO A 96 -14.77 -12.39 16.41
CA PRO A 96 -13.97 -11.27 16.92
C PRO A 96 -13.02 -10.70 15.87
N ASP A 97 -12.45 -11.56 15.01
CA ASP A 97 -11.49 -11.16 13.97
C ASP A 97 -12.07 -10.09 13.02
N ILE A 98 -13.37 -10.16 12.72
CA ILE A 98 -14.05 -9.18 11.85
C ILE A 98 -14.18 -7.83 12.56
N ALA A 99 -14.43 -7.85 13.87
CA ALA A 99 -14.53 -6.62 14.64
C ALA A 99 -13.16 -5.95 14.77
N ASP A 100 -12.11 -6.73 14.99
CA ASP A 100 -10.73 -6.23 15.06
C ASP A 100 -10.30 -5.62 13.72
N ASP A 101 -10.58 -6.29 12.59
CA ASP A 101 -10.32 -5.76 11.24
C ASP A 101 -11.07 -4.43 10.98
N LEU A 102 -12.30 -4.28 11.48
CA LEU A 102 -13.09 -3.06 11.35
C LEU A 102 -12.50 -1.91 12.20
N HIS A 103 -12.14 -2.17 13.46
CA HIS A 103 -11.51 -1.18 14.33
C HIS A 103 -10.15 -0.73 13.77
N ASP A 104 -9.36 -1.67 13.27
CA ASP A 104 -8.10 -1.35 12.61
C ASP A 104 -8.35 -0.48 11.38
N ALA A 105 -9.26 -0.86 10.48
CA ALA A 105 -9.58 -0.07 9.29
C ALA A 105 -10.08 1.36 9.61
N MET A 106 -10.76 1.53 10.75
CA MET A 106 -11.21 2.83 11.26
C MET A 106 -10.08 3.65 11.90
N SER A 107 -9.06 3.01 12.48
CA SER A 107 -7.96 3.68 13.19
C SER A 107 -6.99 4.43 12.27
N TYR A 108 -6.83 4.00 11.01
CA TYR A 108 -5.92 4.63 10.05
C TYR A 108 -6.66 5.19 8.82
N ILE A 109 -6.88 6.52 8.82
CA ILE A 109 -7.43 7.22 7.66
C ILE A 109 -6.30 7.66 6.74
N LEU A 110 -5.85 6.78 5.86
CA LEU A 110 -4.88 7.09 4.79
C LEU A 110 -5.61 7.17 3.45
N GLN A 111 -5.30 8.15 2.59
CA GLN A 111 -5.98 8.27 1.28
C GLN A 111 -5.96 6.96 0.47
N CYS A 112 -4.89 6.18 0.58
CA CYS A 112 -4.74 4.90 -0.12
C CYS A 112 -5.53 3.74 0.49
N SER A 113 -5.73 3.72 1.82
CA SER A 113 -6.48 2.67 2.48
C SER A 113 -7.97 3.00 2.55
N SER A 114 -8.33 4.24 2.90
CA SER A 114 -9.72 4.63 3.11
C SER A 114 -10.59 4.43 1.88
N ASN A 115 -10.07 4.73 0.68
CA ASN A 115 -10.82 4.48 -0.53
C ASN A 115 -11.05 2.97 -0.77
N THR A 116 -10.10 2.11 -0.43
CA THR A 116 -10.23 0.66 -0.64
C THR A 116 -11.11 -0.02 0.42
N SER A 117 -10.97 0.39 1.68
CA SER A 117 -11.76 -0.15 2.80
C SER A 117 -13.25 0.19 2.70
N HIS A 118 -13.59 1.38 2.19
CA HIS A 118 -14.98 1.87 2.21
C HIS A 118 -15.70 1.79 0.85
N SER A 119 -14.98 1.71 -0.29
CA SER A 119 -15.59 1.73 -1.64
C SER A 119 -16.51 0.53 -1.98
N ARG A 120 -16.59 -0.50 -1.13
CA ARG A 120 -17.49 -1.64 -1.36
C ARG A 120 -18.55 -1.85 -0.29
N VAL A 121 -18.47 -1.15 0.84
CA VAL A 121 -19.45 -1.32 1.91
C VAL A 121 -20.63 -0.37 1.73
N PHE A 122 -20.43 0.82 1.15
CA PHE A 122 -21.49 1.83 1.07
C PHE A 122 -21.68 2.39 -0.35
N LEU A 123 -22.80 2.05 -0.97
CA LEU A 123 -23.28 2.61 -2.25
C LEU A 123 -23.78 4.07 -2.14
N LYS A 124 -23.67 4.68 -0.95
CA LYS A 124 -24.11 6.03 -0.66
C LYS A 124 -23.13 6.64 0.33
N GLU A 125 -22.15 7.38 -0.15
CA GLU A 125 -21.83 8.70 0.38
C GLU A 125 -20.72 9.36 -0.44
N GLN A 126 -21.00 10.58 -0.89
CA GLN A 126 -20.05 11.40 -1.63
C GLN A 126 -18.95 11.85 -0.68
N TRP A 127 -17.76 11.26 -0.79
CA TRP A 127 -16.55 11.71 -0.13
C TRP A 127 -16.28 13.19 -0.47
N HIS A 128 -16.51 14.07 0.49
CA HIS A 128 -16.14 15.48 0.39
C HIS A 128 -14.72 15.66 0.91
N ILE A 129 -13.79 15.80 -0.03
CA ILE A 129 -12.43 16.24 0.25
C ILE A 129 -12.53 17.76 0.52
N ARG A 130 -12.29 18.18 1.77
CA ARG A 130 -11.96 19.58 2.07
C ARG A 130 -10.46 19.77 2.00
#